data_AF-A0AAD9ULS8-F1
#
_entry.id   AF-A0AAD9ULS8-F1
#
_cell.length_a   1.000
_cell.length_b   1.000
_cell.length_c   1.000
_cell.angle_alpha   90.00
_cell.angle_beta   90.00
_cell.angle_gamma   90.00
#
_symmetry.space_group_name_H-M   'P 1'
#
loop_
_entity.id
_entity.type
_entity.pdbx_description
1 polymer ?
#
loop_
_entity_poly.entity_id
_entity_poly.type
_entity_poly.pdbx_seq_one_letter_code
_entity_poly.pdbx_strand_id
1 'polypeptide(L)'
;MTFFRLLCVFIFVTSQSSAHLRLVYPPARQYALDFLDNARTAPPCGMKAVGFGGEVTDFEEGSSFIVMWQMAYAHNGGYKIQLLEGSTVKHTLTPGKGFVGAKRVT
;
A
#
# COMPACT_ATOMS: atom_id res chain seq x y z
N MET A 1 38.47 -5.69 -1.35
CA MET A 1 37.32 -6.44 -0.78
C MET A 1 36.22 -5.55 -0.22
N THR A 2 36.52 -4.36 0.30
CA THR A 2 35.52 -3.37 0.80
C THR A 2 34.66 -2.74 -0.30
N PHE A 3 35.24 -2.37 -1.44
CA PHE A 3 34.50 -1.76 -2.56
C PHE A 3 33.40 -2.67 -3.13
N PHE A 4 33.71 -3.96 -3.35
CA PHE A 4 32.73 -4.94 -3.82
C PHE A 4 31.57 -5.12 -2.84
N ARG A 5 31.85 -5.15 -1.53
CA ARG A 5 30.80 -5.21 -0.50
C ARG A 5 29.91 -3.97 -0.51
N LEU A 6 30.49 -2.78 -0.63
CA LEU A 6 29.72 -1.53 -0.73
C LEU A 6 28.87 -1.49 -2.00
N LEU A 7 29.41 -1.97 -3.13
CA LEU A 7 28.68 -2.08 -4.39
C LEU A 7 27.50 -3.06 -4.29
N CYS A 8 27.70 -4.24 -3.68
CA CYS A 8 26.61 -5.20 -3.46
C CYS A 8 25.52 -4.63 -2.55
N VAL A 9 25.89 -3.93 -1.46
CA VAL A 9 24.93 -3.27 -0.58
C VAL A 9 24.18 -2.17 -1.33
N PHE A 10 24.88 -1.37 -2.15
CA PHE A 10 24.24 -0.33 -2.95
C PHE A 10 23.23 -0.89 -3.95
N ILE A 11 23.59 -1.93 -4.70
CA ILE A 11 22.69 -2.60 -5.66
C ILE A 11 21.47 -3.21 -4.94
N PHE A 12 21.67 -3.82 -3.78
CA PHE A 12 20.58 -4.41 -3.00
C PHE A 12 19.63 -3.34 -2.43
N VAL A 13 20.16 -2.20 -2.00
CA VAL A 13 19.36 -1.08 -1.48
C VAL A 13 18.60 -0.36 -2.59
N THR A 14 19.09 -0.36 -3.84
CA THR A 14 18.40 0.25 -4.98
C THR A 14 17.40 -0.67 -5.66
N SER A 15 17.45 -1.99 -5.45
CA SER A 15 16.43 -2.94 -5.95
C SER A 15 15.12 -2.91 -5.13
N GLN A 16 14.69 -1.73 -4.70
CA GLN A 16 13.40 -1.52 -4.04
C GLN A 16 12.31 -1.77 -5.09
N SER A 17 11.37 -2.67 -4.78
CA SER A 17 10.19 -2.87 -5.61
C SER A 17 9.35 -1.59 -5.62
N SER A 18 9.27 -0.92 -6.78
CA SER A 18 8.27 0.13 -6.99
C SER A 18 6.95 -0.54 -7.38
N ALA A 19 5.92 -0.37 -6.55
CA ALA A 19 4.54 -0.68 -6.91
C ALA A 19 3.78 0.64 -6.95
N HIS A 20 3.23 0.97 -8.12
CA HIS A 20 2.42 2.17 -8.31
C HIS A 20 0.93 1.86 -8.15
N LEU A 21 0.33 2.28 -7.04
CA LEU A 21 -1.09 2.14 -6.75
C LEU A 21 -1.58 3.31 -5.89
N ARG A 22 -2.72 3.90 -6.27
CA ARG A 22 -3.48 4.82 -5.41
C ARG A 22 -4.94 4.39 -5.31
N LEU A 23 -5.54 4.55 -4.12
CA LEU A 23 -6.98 4.41 -3.97
C LEU A 23 -7.69 5.62 -4.60
N VAL A 24 -8.68 5.32 -5.44
CA VAL A 24 -9.59 6.30 -6.05
C VAL A 24 -10.85 6.41 -5.21
N TYR A 25 -11.40 5.28 -4.74
CA TYR A 25 -12.54 5.26 -3.83
C TYR A 25 -12.43 4.10 -2.81
N PRO A 26 -12.63 4.35 -1.50
CA PRO A 26 -12.63 5.69 -0.89
C PRO A 26 -11.31 6.43 -1.19
N PRO A 27 -11.32 7.76 -1.30
CA PRO A 27 -10.14 8.52 -1.69
C PRO A 27 -8.97 8.25 -0.73
N ALA A 28 -7.76 8.12 -1.27
CA ALA A 28 -6.55 8.02 -0.47
C ALA A 28 -6.32 9.29 0.35
N ARG A 29 -5.56 9.17 1.45
CA ARG A 29 -5.16 10.33 2.27
C ARG A 29 -4.45 11.39 1.42
N GLN A 30 -4.53 12.65 1.87
CA GLN A 30 -3.97 13.82 1.17
C GLN A 30 -2.53 13.57 0.70
N TYR A 31 -2.23 14.18 -0.45
CA TYR A 31 -1.13 13.92 -1.39
C TYR A 31 -1.36 12.69 -2.28
N ALA A 32 -2.17 11.72 -1.83
CA ALA A 32 -2.64 10.57 -2.62
C ALA A 32 -1.56 9.96 -3.51
N LEU A 33 -0.35 9.84 -2.93
CA LEU A 33 0.81 9.32 -3.64
C LEU A 33 0.51 7.91 -4.12
N ASP A 34 0.88 7.63 -5.35
CA ASP A 34 0.72 6.31 -5.94
C ASP A 34 1.88 5.38 -5.57
N PHE A 35 2.79 5.78 -4.69
CA PHE A 35 3.91 4.95 -4.23
C PHE A 35 4.14 5.16 -2.73
N LEU A 36 4.84 4.21 -2.11
CA LEU A 36 5.35 4.31 -0.75
C LEU A 36 6.87 4.20 -0.75
N ASP A 37 7.53 5.04 0.04
CA ASP A 37 8.98 5.00 0.24
C ASP A 37 9.36 5.28 1.70
N ASN A 38 10.62 5.01 2.03
CA ASN A 38 11.13 5.11 3.40
C ASN A 38 11.45 6.54 3.86
N ALA A 39 11.41 7.53 2.96
CA ALA A 39 11.80 8.91 3.27
C ALA A 39 10.59 9.81 3.53
N ARG A 40 9.49 9.60 2.80
CA ARG A 40 8.30 10.47 2.76
C ARG A 40 7.07 9.81 3.36
N THR A 41 7.05 8.48 3.45
CA THR A 41 5.87 7.74 3.87
C THR A 41 6.13 6.94 5.15
N ALA A 42 5.09 6.77 5.96
CA ALA A 42 5.14 6.06 7.23
C ALA A 42 4.07 4.95 7.28
N PRO A 43 4.37 3.79 7.87
CA PRO A 43 3.37 2.74 8.05
C PRO A 43 2.24 3.18 9.00
N PRO A 44 1.04 2.57 8.90
CA PRO A 44 0.66 1.52 7.96
C PRO A 44 0.09 2.03 6.62
N CYS A 45 -0.22 3.33 6.50
CA CYS A 45 -0.99 3.86 5.37
C CYS A 45 -0.22 4.88 4.50
N GLY A 46 1.08 5.01 4.70
CA GLY A 46 1.94 5.94 3.96
C GLY A 46 1.83 7.38 4.44
N MET A 47 0.66 8.00 4.30
CA MET A 47 0.46 9.40 4.70
C MET A 47 -0.24 9.51 6.06
N LYS A 48 0.08 10.54 6.84
CA LYS A 48 -0.58 10.79 8.14
C LYS A 48 -2.07 11.10 7.94
N ALA A 49 -2.89 10.65 8.87
CA ALA A 49 -4.31 11.01 8.92
C ALA A 49 -4.51 12.46 9.41
N VAL A 50 -3.60 12.96 10.25
CA VAL A 50 -3.70 14.25 10.95
C VAL A 50 -2.98 15.36 10.21
N GLY A 51 -3.68 16.46 9.90
CA GLY A 51 -3.06 17.72 9.46
C GLY A 51 -3.93 18.65 8.61
N PHE A 52 -4.89 18.17 7.83
CA PHE A 52 -5.67 19.02 6.89
C PHE A 52 -7.02 18.40 6.51
N GLY A 53 -7.98 18.32 7.44
CA GLY A 53 -9.39 18.00 7.08
C GLY A 53 -9.55 16.86 6.07
N GLY A 54 -8.82 15.76 6.27
CA GLY A 54 -8.73 14.69 5.28
C GLY A 54 -10.11 14.13 4.97
N GLU A 55 -10.42 13.93 3.69
CA GLU A 55 -11.70 13.39 3.26
C GLU A 55 -11.97 12.06 3.98
N VAL A 56 -13.11 12.01 4.67
CA VAL A 56 -13.64 10.80 5.27
C VAL A 56 -14.78 10.32 4.39
N THR A 57 -14.87 9.01 4.21
CA THR A 57 -16.00 8.39 3.56
C THR A 57 -16.83 7.67 4.61
N ASP A 58 -18.07 8.10 4.76
CA ASP A 58 -19.05 7.43 5.61
C ASP A 58 -19.70 6.29 4.84
N PHE A 59 -19.91 5.17 5.51
CA PHE A 59 -20.57 3.98 4.95
C PHE A 59 -21.78 3.64 5.81
N GLU A 60 -22.90 3.31 5.15
CA GLU A 60 -24.06 2.76 5.82
C GLU A 60 -23.79 1.31 6.22
N GLU A 61 -24.19 0.93 7.44
CA GLU A 61 -24.00 -0.43 7.93
C GLU A 61 -24.76 -1.44 7.06
N GLY A 62 -24.12 -2.56 6.74
CA GLY A 62 -24.68 -3.61 5.87
C GLY A 62 -24.73 -3.26 4.38
N SER A 63 -24.35 -2.03 4.00
CA SER A 63 -24.27 -1.64 2.58
C SER A 63 -23.08 -2.28 1.88
N SER A 64 -23.22 -2.45 0.56
CA SER A 64 -22.10 -2.81 -0.31
C SER A 64 -21.58 -1.55 -1.00
N PHE A 65 -20.25 -1.44 -1.11
CA PHE A 65 -19.61 -0.36 -1.84
C PHE A 65 -18.48 -0.88 -2.73
N ILE A 66 -18.17 -0.14 -3.79
CA ILE A 66 -17.16 -0.51 -4.77
C ILE A 66 -15.84 0.14 -4.37
N VAL A 67 -14.81 -0.66 -4.09
CA VAL A 67 -13.45 -0.15 -3.89
C VAL A 67 -12.79 0.03 -5.25
N MET A 68 -12.29 1.23 -5.52
CA MET A 68 -11.61 1.57 -6.77
C MET A 68 -10.18 2.00 -6.50
N TRP A 69 -9.23 1.48 -7.26
CA TRP A 69 -7.84 1.93 -7.28
C TRP A 69 -7.36 2.08 -8.71
N GLN A 70 -6.32 2.89 -8.88
CA GLN A 70 -5.68 3.12 -10.16
C GLN A 70 -4.21 2.70 -10.07
N MET A 71 -3.73 2.04 -11.12
CA MET A 71 -2.33 1.72 -11.35
C MET A 71 -1.96 2.21 -12.74
N ALA A 72 -0.95 3.08 -12.86
CA ALA A 72 -0.49 3.55 -14.16
C ALA A 72 0.23 2.44 -14.95
N TYR A 73 0.92 1.56 -14.23
CA TYR A 73 1.63 0.41 -14.79
C TYR A 73 1.35 -0.83 -13.95
N ALA A 74 0.99 -1.94 -14.59
CA ALA A 74 0.71 -3.18 -13.90
C ALA A 74 2.02 -3.84 -13.45
N HIS A 75 2.16 -4.06 -12.13
CA HIS A 75 3.30 -4.77 -11.56
C HIS A 75 2.92 -6.20 -11.19
N ASN A 76 3.90 -7.13 -11.28
CA ASN A 76 3.73 -8.48 -10.75
C ASN A 76 3.60 -8.41 -9.22
N GLY A 77 2.64 -9.16 -8.67
CA GLY A 77 2.42 -9.20 -7.24
C GLY A 77 1.04 -9.72 -6.89
N GLY A 78 0.58 -9.36 -5.70
CA GLY A 78 -0.80 -9.59 -5.28
C GLY A 78 -1.28 -8.46 -4.39
N TYR A 79 -2.58 -8.45 -4.11
CA TYR A 79 -3.21 -7.41 -3.29
C TYR A 79 -3.87 -8.02 -2.04
N LYS A 80 -3.97 -7.22 -1.00
CA LYS A 80 -4.66 -7.56 0.25
C LYS A 80 -5.40 -6.32 0.72
N ILE A 81 -6.70 -6.47 0.98
CA ILE A 81 -7.55 -5.37 1.47
C ILE A 81 -7.84 -5.65 2.94
N GLN A 82 -7.54 -4.67 3.80
CA GLN A 82 -7.71 -4.80 5.25
C GLN A 82 -8.37 -3.54 5.80
N LEU A 83 -9.27 -3.74 6.76
CA LEU A 83 -9.83 -2.68 7.56
C LEU A 83 -9.07 -2.60 8.88
N LEU A 84 -8.54 -1.41 9.19
CA LEU A 84 -7.74 -1.16 10.38
C LEU A 84 -8.49 -0.21 11.32
N GLU A 85 -8.37 -0.44 12.61
CA GLU A 85 -8.66 0.54 13.66
C GLU A 85 -7.32 1.06 14.20
N GLY A 86 -7.00 2.31 13.88
CA GLY A 86 -5.65 2.84 14.08
C GLY A 86 -4.61 2.06 13.27
N SER A 87 -3.71 1.36 13.96
CA SER A 87 -2.69 0.49 13.35
C SER A 87 -3.01 -1.01 13.46
N THR A 88 -4.15 -1.36 14.05
CA THR A 88 -4.54 -2.75 14.29
C THR A 88 -5.50 -3.24 13.22
N VAL A 89 -5.17 -4.36 12.58
CA VAL A 89 -6.06 -5.01 11.61
C VAL A 89 -7.29 -5.57 12.33
N LYS A 90 -8.49 -5.13 11.95
CA LYS A 90 -9.77 -5.65 12.43
C LYS A 90 -10.36 -6.70 11.51
N HIS A 91 -10.36 -6.43 10.21
CA HIS A 91 -10.89 -7.33 9.19
C HIS A 91 -9.96 -7.43 7.99
N THR A 92 -9.91 -8.62 7.38
CA THR A 92 -9.28 -8.83 6.07
C THR A 92 -10.41 -9.09 5.07
N LEU A 93 -10.52 -8.22 4.08
CA LEU A 93 -11.62 -8.21 3.11
C LEU A 93 -11.29 -9.02 1.84
N THR A 94 -10.05 -9.48 1.71
CA THR A 94 -9.64 -10.42 0.65
C THR A 94 -9.70 -11.87 1.14
N PRO A 95 -9.97 -12.85 0.26
CA PRO A 95 -9.96 -14.26 0.62
C PRO A 95 -8.60 -14.75 1.16
N GLY A 96 -8.65 -15.59 2.21
CA GLY A 96 -7.47 -16.23 2.79
C GLY A 96 -6.59 -15.31 3.65
N LYS A 97 -5.43 -15.83 4.09
CA LYS A 97 -4.49 -15.10 4.95
C LYS A 97 -3.43 -14.29 4.18
N GLY A 98 -3.19 -14.65 2.92
CA GLY A 98 -2.14 -14.09 2.06
C GLY A 98 -2.62 -12.98 1.13
N PHE A 99 -1.78 -12.65 0.14
CA PHE A 99 -2.12 -11.76 -0.97
C PHE A 99 -2.85 -12.52 -2.07
N VAL A 100 -3.90 -11.93 -2.62
CA VAL A 100 -4.64 -12.46 -3.77
C VAL A 100 -3.86 -12.17 -5.05
N GLY A 101 -3.74 -13.15 -5.95
CA GLY A 101 -3.05 -12.99 -7.23
C GLY A 101 -1.52 -13.12 -7.17
N ALA A 102 -0.92 -13.16 -5.98
CA ALA A 102 0.50 -13.43 -5.83
C ALA A 102 0.80 -14.89 -6.23
N LYS A 103 1.48 -15.09 -7.37
CA LYS A 103 2.09 -16.39 -7.66
C LYS A 103 3.12 -16.66 -6.56
N ARG A 104 3.05 -17.81 -5.89
CA ARG A 104 4.20 -18.33 -5.14
C ARG A 104 5.32 -18.49 -6.14
N VAL A 105 6.32 -17.61 -6.08
CA VAL A 105 7.62 -17.89 -6.68
C VAL A 105 8.26 -18.93 -5.75
N THR A 106 7.99 -20.20 -6.05
CA THR A 106 8.75 -21.33 -5.49
C THR A 106 10.13 -21.36 -6.10
#